data_AF-A0A2N3IDP4-F1
#
_entry.id   AF-A0A2N3IDP4-F1
#
_cell.length_a   1.000
_cell.length_b   1.000
_cell.length_c   1.000
_cell.angle_alpha   90.00
_cell.angle_beta   90.00
_cell.angle_gamma   90.00
#
_symmetry.space_group_name_H-M   'P 1'
#
loop_
_entity.id
_entity.type
_entity.pdbx_description
1 polymer ?
#
loop_
_entity_poly.entity_id
_entity_poly.type
_entity_poly.pdbx_seq_one_letter_code
_entity_poly.pdbx_strand_id
1 'polypeptide(L)'
;MKILIFSVLFSFVCNCASGQINKNNRVIILSDIEADPDDTQSFVRLFLYSNDIEIKGLIATTSCWLKNNVNPESITKIIQAYSKVQPNLIKHDVNFPEAKTLFSLVKKGLPKYGMSGVGEKKNSEGSNWIIKVLEEKDERPLWISVWGGANTLAQALYQIKHTKSEKEAAELIKKLRVYTISDQDDSGIWIRNNFPDLFYIVSPGDDYGSSTWIGMNSFVTGISNEKISNTWLTKNIQQEHGPLGAVYPDVAWGMEGDTPAFLPLIPNGLNNSEHPEWGGWGGRYEYYKPDFKTQKKGNSGVPFEPETREIWTNAVDSYVPYVLNEYGRNVKMDTLTFSDNKVSLWRWRDDFQNDFAARMGWCTKTYEEANHPPVPVLSTPEQITVKSGEIFDLDAFDTTDPDGDGFSFLWFNYPEAGTYKKLIKVNGAENAHGANVLAPKVDNEETAHFIVRVTDKGEPQLSRYKRVIVRILPK
;
A
#
# COMPACT_ATOMS: atom_id res chain seq x y z
N MET A 1 -30.48 -61.73 -31.83
CA MET A 1 -30.09 -60.31 -32.01
C MET A 1 -30.05 -59.67 -30.63
N LYS A 2 -28.86 -59.57 -30.01
CA LYS A 2 -28.69 -58.95 -28.67
C LYS A 2 -28.18 -57.52 -28.89
N ILE A 3 -28.93 -56.54 -28.43
CA ILE A 3 -28.56 -55.12 -28.48
C ILE A 3 -27.75 -54.81 -27.21
N LEU A 4 -26.49 -54.41 -27.38
CA LEU A 4 -25.65 -53.87 -26.31
C LEU A 4 -25.96 -52.37 -26.18
N ILE A 5 -26.39 -51.94 -25.00
CA ILE A 5 -26.50 -50.52 -24.64
C ILE A 5 -25.22 -50.15 -23.90
N PHE A 6 -24.41 -49.26 -24.49
CA PHE A 6 -23.25 -48.65 -23.84
C PHE A 6 -23.70 -47.39 -23.11
N SER A 7 -23.68 -47.42 -21.78
CA SER A 7 -23.86 -46.23 -20.95
C SER A 7 -22.52 -45.52 -20.81
N VAL A 8 -22.39 -44.31 -21.37
CA VAL A 8 -21.23 -43.44 -21.17
C VAL A 8 -21.47 -42.65 -19.88
N LEU A 9 -20.72 -42.96 -18.82
CA LEU A 9 -20.65 -42.12 -17.61
C LEU A 9 -19.82 -40.88 -17.93
N PHE A 10 -20.45 -39.71 -17.94
CA PHE A 10 -19.75 -38.42 -17.90
C PHE A 10 -19.35 -38.14 -16.45
N SER A 11 -18.08 -38.34 -16.12
CA SER A 11 -17.51 -37.82 -14.87
C SER A 11 -17.36 -36.30 -14.98
N PHE A 12 -18.25 -35.56 -14.31
CA PHE A 12 -18.02 -34.15 -14.01
C PHE A 12 -16.82 -34.05 -13.06
N VAL A 13 -15.65 -33.73 -13.60
CA VAL A 13 -14.53 -33.25 -12.79
C VAL A 13 -14.88 -31.84 -12.38
N CYS A 14 -15.34 -31.67 -11.14
CA CYS A 14 -15.48 -30.38 -10.51
C CYS A 14 -14.06 -29.79 -10.40
N ASN A 15 -13.70 -28.90 -11.33
CA ASN A 15 -12.56 -28.01 -11.11
C ASN A 15 -12.95 -27.10 -9.95
N CYS A 16 -12.60 -27.51 -8.74
CA CYS A 16 -12.49 -26.58 -7.63
C CYS A 16 -11.46 -25.54 -8.06
N ALA A 17 -11.94 -24.40 -8.54
CA ALA A 17 -11.14 -23.20 -8.57
C ALA A 17 -10.65 -23.01 -7.13
N SER A 18 -9.36 -23.22 -6.89
CA SER A 18 -8.71 -22.68 -5.71
C SER A 18 -8.81 -21.17 -5.83
N GLY A 19 -9.93 -20.62 -5.35
CA GLY A 19 -10.00 -19.21 -5.02
C GLY A 19 -8.85 -18.98 -4.06
N GLN A 20 -7.83 -18.28 -4.53
CA GLN A 20 -6.74 -17.83 -3.68
C GLN A 20 -7.44 -16.93 -2.65
N ILE A 21 -7.72 -17.47 -1.46
CA ILE A 21 -8.15 -16.67 -0.32
C ILE A 21 -7.01 -15.68 -0.15
N ASN A 22 -7.22 -14.45 -0.59
CA ASN A 22 -6.23 -13.41 -0.51
C ASN A 22 -6.10 -13.09 0.97
N LYS A 23 -5.18 -13.79 1.65
CA LYS A 23 -5.00 -13.62 3.09
C LYS A 23 -4.44 -12.23 3.33
N ASN A 24 -5.08 -11.47 4.20
CA ASN A 24 -4.67 -10.12 4.55
C ASN A 24 -3.17 -10.07 4.88
N ASN A 25 -2.51 -8.99 4.45
CA ASN A 25 -1.11 -8.75 4.79
C ASN A 25 -0.97 -8.56 6.30
N ARG A 26 0.08 -9.13 6.89
CA ARG A 26 0.40 -8.96 8.33
C ARG A 26 1.38 -7.82 8.50
N VAL A 27 1.09 -6.88 9.40
CA VAL A 27 1.93 -5.71 9.61
C VAL A 27 2.21 -5.41 11.08
N ILE A 28 3.44 -5.00 11.40
CA ILE A 28 3.80 -4.30 12.63
C ILE A 28 4.15 -2.86 12.27
N ILE A 29 3.59 -1.90 13.00
CA ILE A 29 3.91 -0.47 12.86
C ILE A 29 4.94 -0.08 13.91
N LEU A 30 6.00 0.61 13.49
CA LEU A 30 6.94 1.32 14.36
C LEU A 30 6.73 2.83 14.18
N SER A 31 6.24 3.51 15.20
CA SER A 31 5.86 4.92 15.10
C SER A 31 6.43 5.73 16.27
N ASP A 32 6.95 6.90 15.96
CA ASP A 32 7.43 7.89 16.93
C ASP A 32 6.34 8.92 17.31
N ILE A 33 5.08 8.47 17.27
CA ILE A 33 3.88 9.21 17.67
C ILE A 33 4.13 10.23 18.78
N GLU A 34 3.58 11.43 18.56
CA GLU A 34 3.85 12.70 19.25
C GLU A 34 5.11 13.44 18.80
N ALA A 35 5.89 12.91 17.85
CA ALA A 35 6.88 13.71 17.11
C ALA A 35 6.19 14.77 16.24
N ASP A 36 5.16 14.34 15.51
CA ASP A 36 4.27 15.15 14.67
C ASP A 36 2.82 14.65 14.85
N PRO A 37 1.80 15.50 14.66
CA PRO A 37 0.41 15.06 14.56
C PRO A 37 0.12 13.99 13.49
N ASP A 38 0.93 13.87 12.44
CA ASP A 38 0.65 12.99 11.30
C ASP A 38 0.71 11.48 11.58
N ASP A 39 1.48 11.02 12.58
CA ASP A 39 1.39 9.65 13.09
C ASP A 39 -0.02 9.35 13.60
N THR A 40 -0.63 10.30 14.34
CA THR A 40 -2.00 10.15 14.87
C THR A 40 -3.01 10.11 13.72
N GLN A 41 -2.83 10.97 12.72
CA GLN A 41 -3.64 10.96 11.51
C GLN A 41 -3.55 9.60 10.78
N SER A 42 -2.33 9.08 10.61
CA SER A 42 -2.06 7.80 9.95
C SER A 42 -2.60 6.61 10.75
N PHE A 43 -2.58 6.65 12.09
CA PHE A 43 -3.22 5.62 12.91
C PHE A 43 -4.75 5.64 12.79
N VAL A 44 -5.38 6.82 12.76
CA VAL A 44 -6.83 6.93 12.52
C VAL A 44 -7.19 6.26 11.21
N ARG A 45 -6.45 6.56 10.13
CA ARG A 45 -6.66 5.89 8.84
C ARG A 45 -6.40 4.39 8.94
N LEU A 46 -5.26 3.95 9.47
CA LEU A 46 -4.89 2.53 9.58
C LEU A 46 -5.99 1.70 10.25
N PHE A 47 -6.60 2.19 11.33
CA PHE A 47 -7.65 1.45 12.04
C PHE A 47 -8.92 1.29 11.20
N LEU A 48 -9.18 2.19 10.25
CA LEU A 48 -10.28 2.03 9.28
C LEU A 48 -9.97 1.05 8.16
N TYR A 49 -8.72 0.62 8.01
CA TYR A 49 -8.32 -0.45 7.08
C TYR A 49 -7.96 -1.76 7.81
N SER A 50 -8.26 -1.86 9.11
CA SER A 50 -7.95 -3.04 9.92
C SER A 50 -8.82 -4.26 9.61
N ASN A 51 -9.88 -4.11 8.81
CA ASN A 51 -10.63 -5.21 8.18
C ASN A 51 -9.82 -5.85 7.02
N ASP A 52 -8.98 -5.08 6.35
CA ASP A 52 -8.20 -5.46 5.16
C ASP A 52 -6.73 -5.78 5.47
N ILE A 53 -6.23 -5.31 6.62
CA ILE A 53 -4.84 -5.47 7.06
C ILE A 53 -4.82 -6.13 8.44
N GLU A 54 -4.07 -7.22 8.56
CA GLU A 54 -3.91 -7.91 9.83
C GLU A 54 -2.80 -7.26 10.66
N ILE A 55 -3.19 -6.34 11.56
CA ILE A 55 -2.26 -5.69 12.48
C ILE A 55 -1.74 -6.72 13.49
N LYS A 56 -0.41 -6.82 13.60
CA LYS A 56 0.31 -7.70 14.51
C LYS A 56 1.10 -6.96 15.59
N GLY A 57 1.21 -5.65 15.51
CA GLY A 57 1.91 -4.85 16.52
C GLY A 57 1.80 -3.35 16.24
N LEU A 58 1.67 -2.57 17.31
CA LEU A 58 1.63 -1.12 17.30
C LEU A 58 2.69 -0.64 18.29
N ILE A 59 3.89 -0.35 17.79
CA ILE A 59 5.07 -0.18 18.64
C ILE A 59 5.50 1.29 18.64
N ALA A 60 5.37 1.94 19.79
CA ALA A 60 5.91 3.28 19.98
C ALA A 60 7.45 3.22 20.02
N THR A 61 8.12 4.02 19.19
CA THR A 61 9.56 4.05 19.00
C THR A 61 10.08 5.50 18.99
N THR A 62 11.38 5.69 18.78
CA THR A 62 12.02 7.02 18.67
C THR A 62 12.39 7.33 17.23
N SER A 63 12.69 8.59 16.94
CA SER A 63 13.27 9.06 15.67
C SER A 63 14.24 10.24 15.91
N CYS A 64 14.73 10.86 14.85
CA CYS A 64 15.47 12.11 14.92
C CYS A 64 14.61 13.29 15.41
N TRP A 65 13.29 13.19 15.31
CA TRP A 65 12.32 14.20 15.77
C TRP A 65 11.83 13.93 17.20
N LEU A 66 11.87 12.67 17.66
CA LEU A 66 11.57 12.28 19.04
C LEU A 66 12.63 11.31 19.58
N LYS A 67 13.78 11.85 20.03
CA LYS A 67 15.00 11.07 20.30
C LYS A 67 15.01 10.25 21.59
N ASN A 68 14.30 10.70 22.63
CA ASN A 68 14.52 10.25 24.01
C ASN A 68 13.22 9.88 24.75
N ASN A 69 12.12 9.70 24.02
CA ASN A 69 10.82 9.36 24.60
C ASN A 69 10.03 8.44 23.66
N VAL A 70 9.07 7.69 24.19
CA VAL A 70 8.10 6.87 23.44
C VAL A 70 6.72 7.05 24.07
N ASN A 71 5.65 7.13 23.26
CA ASN A 71 4.30 7.46 23.75
C ASN A 71 3.24 6.41 23.35
N PRO A 72 3.32 5.15 23.84
CA PRO A 72 2.31 4.12 23.54
C PRO A 72 0.90 4.48 24.06
N GLU A 73 0.79 5.38 25.04
CA GLU A 73 -0.48 5.88 25.56
C GLU A 73 -1.25 6.67 24.50
N SER A 74 -0.58 7.35 23.58
CA SER A 74 -1.22 8.07 22.47
C SER A 74 -1.88 7.11 21.49
N ILE A 75 -1.22 5.98 21.17
CA ILE A 75 -1.84 4.90 20.38
C ILE A 75 -3.08 4.36 21.09
N THR A 76 -2.97 4.13 22.41
CA THR A 76 -4.08 3.65 23.25
C THR A 76 -5.27 4.61 23.21
N LYS A 77 -5.04 5.93 23.23
CA LYS A 77 -6.10 6.95 23.12
C LYS A 77 -6.85 6.88 21.79
N ILE A 78 -6.14 6.62 20.68
CA ILE A 78 -6.77 6.45 19.36
C ILE A 78 -7.58 5.15 19.33
N ILE A 79 -7.06 4.04 19.89
CA ILE A 79 -7.81 2.77 20.00
C ILE A 79 -9.08 2.96 20.86
N GLN A 80 -9.04 3.79 21.90
CA GLN A 80 -10.23 4.14 22.68
C GLN A 80 -11.28 4.86 21.82
N ALA A 81 -10.89 5.75 20.92
CA ALA A 81 -11.80 6.38 19.97
C ALA A 81 -12.37 5.34 18.97
N TYR A 82 -11.50 4.49 18.40
CA TYR A 82 -11.89 3.38 17.54
C TYR A 82 -12.92 2.46 18.21
N SER A 83 -12.71 2.11 19.49
CA SER A 83 -13.61 1.22 20.23
C SER A 83 -15.07 1.69 20.28
N LYS A 84 -15.28 3.01 20.18
CA LYS A 84 -16.62 3.62 20.20
C LYS A 84 -17.32 3.56 18.85
N VAL A 85 -16.58 3.46 17.75
CA VAL A 85 -17.11 3.39 16.38
C VAL A 85 -17.10 1.97 15.82
N GLN A 86 -16.28 1.07 16.36
CA GLN A 86 -16.16 -0.33 15.92
C GLN A 86 -17.50 -1.09 15.85
N PRO A 87 -18.46 -0.92 16.78
CA PRO A 87 -19.77 -1.56 16.67
C PRO A 87 -20.56 -1.15 15.42
N ASN A 88 -20.27 0.03 14.86
CA ASN A 88 -20.86 0.45 13.60
C ASN A 88 -20.04 -0.04 12.41
N LEU A 89 -18.71 0.03 12.48
CA LEU A 89 -17.81 -0.48 11.43
C LEU A 89 -18.08 -1.96 11.09
N ILE A 90 -18.37 -2.82 12.08
CA ILE A 90 -18.68 -4.23 11.84
C ILE A 90 -19.98 -4.49 11.07
N LYS A 91 -20.85 -3.47 10.95
CA LYS A 91 -22.05 -3.56 10.10
C LYS A 91 -21.71 -3.36 8.62
N HIS A 92 -20.61 -2.66 8.33
CA HIS A 92 -20.08 -2.46 6.98
C HIS A 92 -19.15 -3.61 6.56
N ASP A 93 -18.31 -4.09 7.48
CA ASP A 93 -17.47 -5.26 7.26
C ASP A 93 -17.20 -6.01 8.59
N VAL A 94 -17.61 -7.28 8.65
CA VAL A 94 -17.48 -8.11 9.85
C VAL A 94 -16.03 -8.37 10.28
N ASN A 95 -15.04 -8.09 9.42
CA ASN A 95 -13.63 -8.37 9.69
C ASN A 95 -12.92 -7.30 10.53
N PHE A 96 -13.58 -6.19 10.88
CA PHE A 96 -13.00 -5.20 11.78
C PHE A 96 -12.69 -5.80 13.16
N PRO A 97 -11.43 -5.74 13.63
CA PRO A 97 -11.01 -6.37 14.87
C PRO A 97 -11.64 -5.72 16.11
N GLU A 98 -11.86 -6.50 17.15
CA GLU A 98 -12.22 -5.94 18.44
C GLU A 98 -11.12 -5.00 18.97
N ALA A 99 -11.50 -3.89 19.59
CA ALA A 99 -10.55 -2.96 20.19
C ALA A 99 -9.64 -3.63 21.26
N LYS A 100 -10.16 -4.63 21.97
CA LYS A 100 -9.37 -5.44 22.93
C LYS A 100 -8.18 -6.11 22.28
N THR A 101 -8.35 -6.60 21.05
CA THR A 101 -7.26 -7.17 20.25
C THR A 101 -6.22 -6.09 19.97
N LEU A 102 -6.61 -4.92 19.48
CA LEU A 102 -5.69 -3.81 19.19
C LEU A 102 -4.93 -3.34 20.44
N PHE A 103 -5.60 -3.19 21.59
CA PHE A 103 -4.92 -2.83 22.85
C PHE A 103 -3.82 -3.82 23.23
N SER A 104 -4.03 -5.12 23.00
CA SER A 104 -3.03 -6.15 23.32
C SER A 104 -1.77 -6.07 22.43
N LEU A 105 -1.88 -5.44 21.26
CA LEU A 105 -0.82 -5.28 20.27
C LEU A 105 0.02 -4.02 20.50
N VAL A 106 -0.37 -3.13 21.43
CA VAL A 106 0.44 -1.96 21.79
C VAL A 106 1.69 -2.43 22.54
N LYS A 107 2.86 -1.99 22.06
CA LYS A 107 4.18 -2.28 22.64
C LYS A 107 5.02 -1.00 22.67
N LYS A 108 6.15 -1.05 23.37
CA LYS A 108 7.13 0.04 23.37
C LYS A 108 8.54 -0.42 23.04
N GLY A 109 9.22 0.37 22.22
CA GLY A 109 10.65 0.34 22.01
C GLY A 109 11.42 0.91 23.21
N LEU A 110 12.73 1.10 23.06
CA LEU A 110 13.51 1.87 24.02
C LEU A 110 13.41 3.37 23.72
N PRO A 111 13.38 4.25 24.73
CA PRO A 111 13.44 5.70 24.55
C PRO A 111 14.88 6.15 24.25
N LYS A 112 15.47 5.61 23.18
CA LYS A 112 16.86 5.86 22.77
C LYS A 112 16.97 5.95 21.26
N TYR A 113 17.41 7.11 20.77
CA TYR A 113 17.65 7.37 19.36
C TYR A 113 18.54 6.32 18.69
N GLY A 114 18.05 5.72 17.61
CA GLY A 114 18.87 4.97 16.67
C GLY A 114 19.67 3.82 17.28
N MET A 115 20.90 3.66 16.82
CA MET A 115 21.84 2.61 17.25
C MET A 115 22.25 2.75 18.72
N SER A 116 22.02 3.90 19.38
CA SER A 116 22.17 4.00 20.84
C SER A 116 21.17 3.11 21.59
N GLY A 117 20.05 2.74 20.94
CA GLY A 117 19.06 1.77 21.40
C GLY A 117 19.37 0.32 21.02
N VAL A 118 20.46 0.03 20.30
CA VAL A 118 20.78 -1.31 19.77
C VAL A 118 22.03 -1.91 20.44
N GLY A 119 22.00 -3.21 20.77
CA GLY A 119 23.13 -3.97 21.32
C GLY A 119 22.79 -4.86 22.51
N GLU A 120 23.82 -5.33 23.21
CA GLU A 120 23.70 -6.15 24.41
C GLU A 120 22.85 -5.46 25.49
N LYS A 121 21.94 -6.22 26.11
CA LYS A 121 21.06 -5.75 27.20
C LYS A 121 20.15 -4.58 26.81
N LYS A 122 19.85 -4.40 25.52
CA LYS A 122 18.95 -3.36 25.01
C LYS A 122 17.64 -3.91 24.42
N ASN A 123 17.26 -5.14 24.77
CA ASN A 123 15.96 -5.68 24.36
C ASN A 123 14.83 -4.83 24.96
N SER A 124 13.79 -4.59 24.18
CA SER A 124 12.57 -3.90 24.59
C SER A 124 11.36 -4.83 24.48
N GLU A 125 10.22 -4.39 24.98
CA GLU A 125 8.95 -5.10 24.72
C GLU A 125 8.70 -5.21 23.21
N GLY A 126 8.93 -4.12 22.47
CA GLY A 126 8.77 -4.06 21.03
C GLY A 126 9.71 -4.98 20.25
N SER A 127 11.02 -4.98 20.56
CA SER A 127 11.98 -5.82 19.84
C SER A 127 11.70 -7.31 20.07
N ASN A 128 11.37 -7.69 21.30
CA ASN A 128 10.98 -9.06 21.62
C ASN A 128 9.67 -9.46 20.93
N TRP A 129 8.73 -8.51 20.80
CA TRP A 129 7.46 -8.76 20.13
C TRP A 129 7.63 -9.03 18.63
N ILE A 130 8.49 -8.27 17.95
CA ILE A 130 8.82 -8.52 16.53
C ILE A 130 9.34 -9.94 16.35
N ILE A 131 10.29 -10.38 17.19
CA ILE A 131 10.84 -11.74 17.13
C ILE A 131 9.74 -12.78 17.36
N LYS A 132 8.94 -12.58 18.40
CA LYS A 132 7.83 -13.48 18.74
C LYS A 132 6.86 -13.67 17.56
N VAL A 133 6.43 -12.58 16.91
CA VAL A 133 5.52 -12.64 15.76
C VAL A 133 6.18 -13.31 14.56
N LEU A 134 7.48 -13.07 14.35
CA LEU A 134 8.24 -13.66 13.26
C LEU A 134 8.45 -15.18 13.44
N GLU A 135 8.48 -15.66 14.68
CA GLU A 135 8.55 -17.08 15.04
C GLU A 135 7.20 -17.82 14.96
N GLU A 136 6.09 -17.10 14.77
CA GLU A 136 4.79 -17.73 14.54
C GLU A 136 4.83 -18.62 13.28
N LYS A 137 4.10 -19.74 13.33
CA LYS A 137 3.94 -20.69 12.21
C LYS A 137 2.96 -20.14 11.19
N ASP A 138 3.38 -19.07 10.53
CA ASP A 138 2.65 -18.40 9.45
C ASP A 138 3.64 -18.06 8.35
N GLU A 139 3.39 -18.64 7.18
CA GLU A 139 4.24 -18.56 6.00
C GLU A 139 4.12 -17.21 5.27
N ARG A 140 3.10 -16.40 5.60
CA ARG A 140 2.95 -15.06 5.02
C ARG A 140 4.11 -14.17 5.47
N PRO A 141 4.62 -13.30 4.58
CA PRO A 141 5.58 -12.27 4.98
C PRO A 141 5.05 -11.42 6.13
N LEU A 142 5.96 -10.96 6.99
CA LEU A 142 5.67 -9.99 8.04
C LEU A 142 6.19 -8.63 7.59
N TRP A 143 5.27 -7.70 7.36
CA TRP A 143 5.61 -6.31 7.06
C TRP A 143 5.95 -5.54 8.32
N ILE A 144 7.04 -4.78 8.27
CA ILE A 144 7.40 -3.78 9.27
C ILE A 144 7.30 -2.42 8.59
N SER A 145 6.26 -1.66 8.95
CA SER A 145 6.05 -0.29 8.50
C SER A 145 6.70 0.65 9.50
N VAL A 146 7.70 1.41 9.07
CA VAL A 146 8.50 2.28 9.95
C VAL A 146 8.17 3.74 9.62
N TRP A 147 7.44 4.37 10.55
CA TRP A 147 6.98 5.76 10.50
C TRP A 147 8.01 6.69 11.16
N GLY A 148 8.69 6.21 12.20
CA GLY A 148 9.81 6.90 12.85
C GLY A 148 11.17 6.27 12.59
N GLY A 149 11.93 6.02 13.66
CA GLY A 149 13.22 5.32 13.60
C GLY A 149 13.08 3.79 13.57
N ALA A 150 14.02 3.13 12.90
CA ALA A 150 14.04 1.67 12.74
C ALA A 150 14.72 0.93 13.90
N ASN A 151 15.15 1.63 14.95
CA ASN A 151 15.98 1.08 16.03
C ASN A 151 15.37 -0.14 16.73
N THR A 152 14.04 -0.19 16.89
CA THR A 152 13.36 -1.33 17.50
C THR A 152 13.45 -2.59 16.61
N LEU A 153 13.37 -2.44 15.28
CA LEU A 153 13.64 -3.51 14.33
C LEU A 153 15.12 -3.89 14.32
N ALA A 154 16.03 -2.90 14.32
CA ALA A 154 17.47 -3.13 14.37
C ALA A 154 17.86 -3.95 15.60
N GLN A 155 17.26 -3.68 16.77
CA GLN A 155 17.47 -4.49 17.98
C GLN A 155 16.94 -5.91 17.82
N ALA A 156 15.78 -6.10 17.19
CA ALA A 156 15.24 -7.44 16.94
C ALA A 156 16.18 -8.26 16.04
N LEU A 157 16.68 -7.65 14.96
CA LEU A 157 17.64 -8.25 14.04
C LEU A 157 18.99 -8.54 14.72
N TYR A 158 19.49 -7.61 15.55
CA TYR A 158 20.68 -7.81 16.36
C TYR A 158 20.52 -9.04 17.25
N GLN A 159 19.40 -9.16 17.97
CA GLN A 159 19.14 -10.28 18.86
C GLN A 159 19.01 -11.61 18.09
N ILE A 160 18.31 -11.64 16.95
CA ILE A 160 18.21 -12.83 16.11
C ILE A 160 19.61 -13.31 15.72
N LYS A 161 20.47 -12.42 15.23
CA LYS A 161 21.84 -12.76 14.81
C LYS A 161 22.72 -13.31 15.95
N HIS A 162 22.49 -12.88 17.19
CA HIS A 162 23.31 -13.30 18.35
C HIS A 162 22.76 -14.53 19.09
N THR A 163 21.47 -14.83 18.95
CA THR A 163 20.80 -15.87 19.75
C THR A 163 20.33 -17.07 18.94
N LYS A 164 20.22 -16.94 17.61
CA LYS A 164 19.76 -17.99 16.71
C LYS A 164 20.92 -18.59 15.92
N SER A 165 20.74 -19.81 15.44
CA SER A 165 21.66 -20.38 14.45
C SER A 165 21.60 -19.59 13.14
N GLU A 166 22.67 -19.59 12.34
CA GLU A 166 22.71 -18.88 11.04
C GLU A 166 21.53 -19.26 10.14
N LYS A 167 21.20 -20.56 10.07
CA LYS A 167 20.08 -21.07 9.28
C LYS A 167 18.74 -20.52 9.80
N GLU A 168 18.50 -20.57 11.11
CA GLU A 168 17.26 -20.07 11.70
C GLU A 168 17.12 -18.56 11.51
N ALA A 169 18.21 -17.80 11.71
CA ALA A 169 18.24 -16.36 11.47
C ALA A 169 17.90 -16.03 10.01
N ALA A 170 18.50 -16.73 9.04
CA ALA A 170 18.22 -16.54 7.62
C ALA A 170 16.74 -16.82 7.27
N GLU A 171 16.16 -17.91 7.79
CA GLU A 171 14.75 -18.24 7.56
C GLU A 171 13.81 -17.19 8.17
N LEU A 172 14.11 -16.68 9.37
CA LEU A 172 13.33 -15.61 9.98
C LEU A 172 13.42 -14.31 9.17
N ILE A 173 14.63 -13.88 8.80
CA ILE A 173 14.87 -12.62 8.08
C ILE A 173 14.25 -12.65 6.68
N LYS A 174 14.28 -13.79 5.99
CA LYS A 174 13.69 -13.96 4.66
C LYS A 174 12.17 -13.68 4.63
N LYS A 175 11.47 -13.87 5.75
CA LYS A 175 10.04 -13.58 5.89
C LYS A 175 9.73 -12.10 6.11
N LEU A 176 10.72 -11.28 6.46
CA LEU A 176 10.50 -9.86 6.71
C LEU A 176 10.40 -9.07 5.41
N ARG A 177 9.51 -8.08 5.43
CA ARG A 177 9.42 -7.00 4.44
C ARG A 177 9.43 -5.69 5.21
N VAL A 178 10.27 -4.73 4.83
CA VAL A 178 10.35 -3.44 5.51
C VAL A 178 9.99 -2.33 4.55
N TYR A 179 9.14 -1.41 5.00
CA TYR A 179 8.89 -0.13 4.32
C TYR A 179 9.14 0.97 5.33
N THR A 180 10.08 1.87 5.03
CA THR A 180 10.33 3.06 5.88
C THR A 180 9.96 4.37 5.19
N ILE A 181 9.45 5.30 6.00
CA ILE A 181 9.19 6.68 5.61
C ILE A 181 10.49 7.46 5.74
N SER A 182 11.30 7.33 4.69
CA SER A 182 12.70 7.75 4.68
C SER A 182 13.53 7.10 5.81
N ASP A 183 14.77 7.55 6.00
CA ASP A 183 15.53 7.26 7.20
C ASP A 183 15.24 8.35 8.25
N GLN A 184 14.89 7.93 9.47
CA GLN A 184 14.70 8.85 10.60
C GLN A 184 15.57 8.53 11.81
N ASP A 185 16.51 7.59 11.67
CA ASP A 185 17.62 7.40 12.59
C ASP A 185 18.80 6.72 11.86
N ASP A 186 19.92 6.53 12.56
CA ASP A 186 21.12 5.85 12.02
C ASP A 186 20.98 4.32 11.95
N SER A 187 19.86 3.75 12.41
CA SER A 187 19.66 2.31 12.41
C SER A 187 19.14 1.78 11.06
N GLY A 188 18.44 2.60 10.28
CA GLY A 188 17.95 2.23 8.94
C GLY A 188 19.09 1.83 7.99
N ILE A 189 20.08 2.72 7.84
CA ILE A 189 21.28 2.43 7.04
C ILE A 189 22.12 1.29 7.62
N TRP A 190 22.18 1.17 8.96
CA TRP A 190 22.84 0.05 9.62
C TRP A 190 22.18 -1.28 9.25
N ILE A 191 20.84 -1.36 9.25
CA ILE A 191 20.10 -2.56 8.84
C ILE A 191 20.46 -2.91 7.40
N ARG A 192 20.38 -1.93 6.47
CA ARG A 192 20.66 -2.18 5.05
C ARG A 192 22.08 -2.68 4.79
N ASN A 193 23.06 -2.20 5.56
CA ASN A 193 24.46 -2.63 5.45
C ASN A 193 24.75 -3.98 6.12
N ASN A 194 23.99 -4.39 7.14
CA ASN A 194 24.25 -5.63 7.90
C ASN A 194 23.36 -6.82 7.51
N PHE A 195 22.24 -6.57 6.84
CA PHE A 195 21.27 -7.56 6.40
C PHE A 195 20.94 -7.35 4.90
N PRO A 196 21.88 -7.66 3.99
CA PRO A 196 21.75 -7.33 2.58
C PRO A 196 20.58 -8.02 1.87
N ASP A 197 20.21 -9.22 2.34
CA ASP A 197 19.11 -10.02 1.77
C ASP A 197 17.72 -9.60 2.29
N LEU A 198 17.65 -8.66 3.24
CA LEU A 198 16.38 -8.16 3.76
C LEU A 198 15.70 -7.28 2.70
N PHE A 199 14.48 -7.64 2.34
CA PHE A 199 13.60 -6.80 1.54
C PHE A 199 13.29 -5.49 2.28
N TYR A 200 13.75 -4.37 1.72
CA TYR A 200 13.72 -3.06 2.38
C TYR A 200 13.43 -1.96 1.36
N ILE A 201 12.28 -1.31 1.50
CA ILE A 201 11.82 -0.16 0.72
C ILE A 201 12.14 1.12 1.50
N VAL A 202 12.83 2.06 0.85
CA VAL A 202 13.20 3.35 1.46
C VAL A 202 13.44 4.43 0.42
N SER A 203 13.10 5.66 0.77
CA SER A 203 13.67 6.86 0.15
C SER A 203 14.90 7.29 0.98
N PRO A 204 16.13 6.87 0.63
CA PRO A 204 17.30 6.97 1.51
C PRO A 204 17.79 8.41 1.66
N GLY A 205 18.51 8.65 2.76
CA GLY A 205 19.10 9.94 3.09
C GLY A 205 18.20 10.79 3.98
N ASP A 206 18.58 12.06 4.14
CA ASP A 206 18.01 12.98 5.12
C ASP A 206 17.14 14.11 4.50
N ASP A 207 16.95 14.11 3.18
CA ASP A 207 16.07 15.05 2.46
C ASP A 207 14.69 14.45 2.15
N TYR A 208 13.72 14.71 3.03
CA TYR A 208 12.35 14.25 2.86
C TYR A 208 11.68 14.78 1.59
N GLY A 209 12.01 16.00 1.13
CA GLY A 209 11.41 16.57 -0.07
C GLY A 209 11.68 15.79 -1.36
N SER A 210 12.74 14.99 -1.38
CA SER A 210 13.06 14.08 -2.49
C SER A 210 12.27 12.76 -2.48
N SER A 211 11.56 12.47 -1.40
CA SER A 211 10.97 11.16 -1.15
C SER A 211 9.63 10.96 -1.85
N THR A 212 9.32 9.70 -2.17
CA THR A 212 8.09 9.33 -2.88
C THR A 212 6.85 9.56 -2.01
N TRP A 213 6.95 9.29 -0.70
CA TRP A 213 5.85 9.39 0.26
C TRP A 213 5.29 10.82 0.40
N ILE A 214 6.10 11.86 0.12
CA ILE A 214 5.64 13.26 0.07
C ILE A 214 4.56 13.48 -1.01
N GLY A 215 4.43 12.55 -1.97
CA GLY A 215 3.28 12.48 -2.86
C GLY A 215 1.93 12.34 -2.14
N MET A 216 1.89 11.95 -0.86
CA MET A 216 0.66 11.89 -0.06
C MET A 216 -0.01 13.27 0.06
N ASN A 217 0.79 14.31 0.29
CA ASN A 217 0.31 15.65 0.69
C ASN A 217 0.90 16.81 -0.14
N SER A 218 1.72 16.53 -1.16
CA SER A 218 2.29 17.57 -2.03
C SER A 218 1.22 18.34 -2.79
N PHE A 219 1.33 19.66 -2.81
CA PHE A 219 0.62 20.49 -3.78
C PHE A 219 1.21 20.27 -5.19
N VAL A 220 0.36 19.93 -6.16
CA VAL A 220 0.76 19.72 -7.56
C VAL A 220 0.07 20.76 -8.44
N THR A 221 0.87 21.63 -9.06
CA THR A 221 0.36 22.67 -9.97
C THR A 221 -0.33 22.05 -11.18
N GLY A 222 -1.51 22.56 -11.53
CA GLY A 222 -2.25 22.17 -12.72
C GLY A 222 -3.29 21.06 -12.50
N ILE A 223 -3.37 20.46 -11.31
CA ILE A 223 -4.44 19.53 -10.93
C ILE A 223 -5.20 20.03 -9.70
N SER A 224 -6.33 19.41 -9.38
CA SER A 224 -7.01 19.65 -8.10
C SER A 224 -6.15 19.14 -6.94
N ASN A 225 -6.08 19.93 -5.88
CA ASN A 225 -5.46 19.55 -4.60
C ASN A 225 -6.46 19.63 -3.45
N GLU A 226 -7.76 19.67 -3.75
CA GLU A 226 -8.83 19.87 -2.76
C GLU A 226 -8.78 18.83 -1.65
N LYS A 227 -8.56 17.55 -1.98
CA LYS A 227 -8.60 16.41 -1.06
C LYS A 227 -7.45 16.35 -0.05
N ILE A 228 -6.52 17.30 -0.12
CA ILE A 228 -5.46 17.49 0.89
C ILE A 228 -5.57 18.84 1.60
N SER A 229 -6.63 19.60 1.31
CA SER A 229 -6.88 20.88 1.98
C SER A 229 -7.44 20.66 3.37
N ASN A 230 -7.11 21.57 4.29
CA ASN A 230 -7.66 21.55 5.64
C ASN A 230 -9.21 21.59 5.64
N THR A 231 -9.82 22.34 4.72
CA THR A 231 -11.29 22.38 4.58
C THR A 231 -11.86 21.01 4.22
N TRP A 232 -11.22 20.28 3.30
CA TRP A 232 -11.64 18.94 2.94
C TRP A 232 -11.47 17.96 4.11
N LEU A 233 -10.33 18.03 4.82
CA LEU A 233 -10.09 17.20 6.01
C LEU A 233 -11.12 17.48 7.11
N THR A 234 -11.40 18.75 7.39
CA THR A 234 -12.42 19.14 8.37
C THR A 234 -13.78 18.56 8.03
N LYS A 235 -14.20 18.68 6.77
CA LYS A 235 -15.51 18.21 6.31
C LYS A 235 -15.62 16.69 6.28
N ASN A 236 -14.62 16.01 5.72
CA ASN A 236 -14.75 14.59 5.35
C ASN A 236 -14.13 13.64 6.37
N ILE A 237 -13.25 14.15 7.25
CA ILE A 237 -12.52 13.33 8.22
C ILE A 237 -12.84 13.77 9.65
N GLN A 238 -12.65 15.05 10.00
CA GLN A 238 -12.63 15.47 11.40
C GLN A 238 -14.03 15.66 12.00
N GLN A 239 -14.92 16.37 11.29
CA GLN A 239 -16.25 16.73 11.80
C GLN A 239 -17.30 15.69 11.44
N GLU A 240 -18.27 15.45 12.32
CA GLU A 240 -19.44 14.58 12.08
C GLU A 240 -19.17 13.08 11.86
N HIS A 241 -17.92 12.63 12.00
CA HIS A 241 -17.50 11.23 11.84
C HIS A 241 -17.17 10.53 13.18
N GLY A 242 -17.85 10.95 14.24
CA GLY A 242 -17.76 10.33 15.57
C GLY A 242 -16.42 10.53 16.29
N PRO A 243 -16.17 9.77 17.37
CA PRO A 243 -14.97 9.93 18.19
C PRO A 243 -13.65 9.75 17.45
N LEU A 244 -13.62 8.93 16.39
CA LEU A 244 -12.40 8.69 15.61
C LEU A 244 -12.04 9.92 14.76
N GLY A 245 -13.03 10.58 14.15
CA GLY A 245 -12.81 11.88 13.49
C GLY A 245 -12.37 12.97 14.46
N ALA A 246 -12.95 13.02 15.66
CA ALA A 246 -12.60 14.00 16.68
C ALA A 246 -11.16 13.87 17.22
N VAL A 247 -10.52 12.70 17.09
CA VAL A 247 -9.11 12.51 17.47
C VAL A 247 -8.14 12.65 16.29
N TYR A 248 -8.62 12.88 15.06
CA TYR A 248 -7.78 13.21 13.92
C TYR A 248 -7.33 14.69 14.04
N PRO A 249 -6.05 14.97 14.34
CA PRO A 249 -5.60 16.33 14.60
C PRO A 249 -5.45 17.15 13.32
N ASP A 250 -5.39 18.47 13.47
CA ASP A 250 -5.06 19.38 12.37
C ASP A 250 -3.64 19.12 11.84
N VAL A 251 -3.44 19.45 10.57
CA VAL A 251 -2.13 19.38 9.91
C VAL A 251 -1.22 20.48 10.46
N ALA A 252 -0.06 20.09 10.98
CA ALA A 252 0.92 21.03 11.52
C ALA A 252 2.14 21.22 10.59
N TRP A 253 2.64 20.15 9.98
CA TRP A 253 3.73 20.20 8.99
C TRP A 253 3.36 19.50 7.68
N GLY A 254 3.06 18.20 7.77
CA GLY A 254 2.57 17.37 6.67
C GLY A 254 1.28 16.66 7.06
N MET A 255 0.47 16.30 6.06
CA MET A 255 -0.69 15.43 6.27
C MET A 255 -0.28 13.98 6.02
N GLU A 256 -0.47 13.13 7.03
CA GLU A 256 -0.30 11.67 6.98
C GLU A 256 0.97 11.22 6.24
N GLY A 257 2.14 11.79 6.57
CA GLY A 257 3.40 11.45 5.91
C GLY A 257 3.71 9.96 5.92
N ASP A 258 3.21 9.26 6.95
CA ASP A 258 3.49 7.86 7.19
C ASP A 258 2.54 6.85 6.55
N THR A 259 1.34 7.30 6.21
CA THR A 259 0.30 6.46 5.61
C THR A 259 0.77 5.66 4.40
N PRO A 260 1.61 6.19 3.48
CA PRO A 260 2.12 5.43 2.34
C PRO A 260 2.80 4.10 2.69
N ALA A 261 3.36 3.94 3.90
CA ALA A 261 4.04 2.72 4.30
C ALA A 261 3.11 1.52 4.57
N PHE A 262 1.80 1.74 4.72
CA PHE A 262 0.82 0.65 4.83
C PHE A 262 -0.21 0.59 3.68
N LEU A 263 -0.37 1.65 2.89
CA LEU A 263 -1.30 1.65 1.75
C LEU A 263 -1.09 0.49 0.75
N PRO A 264 0.15 0.05 0.42
CA PRO A 264 0.38 -1.10 -0.46
C PRO A 264 -0.16 -2.43 0.08
N LEU A 265 -0.50 -2.49 1.37
CA LEU A 265 -1.00 -3.71 2.01
C LEU A 265 -2.51 -3.89 1.83
N ILE A 266 -3.22 -2.84 1.38
CA ILE A 266 -4.66 -2.87 1.12
C ILE A 266 -4.90 -3.64 -0.20
N PRO A 267 -5.72 -4.71 -0.21
CA PRO A 267 -5.98 -5.53 -1.38
C PRO A 267 -7.03 -4.89 -2.32
N ASN A 268 -6.76 -3.68 -2.79
CA ASN A 268 -7.65 -2.92 -3.69
C ASN A 268 -7.61 -3.40 -5.16
N GLY A 269 -6.79 -4.43 -5.45
CA GLY A 269 -6.56 -5.02 -6.77
C GLY A 269 -5.58 -4.26 -7.69
N LEU A 270 -5.13 -3.08 -7.28
CA LEU A 270 -3.99 -2.37 -7.88
C LEU A 270 -2.68 -2.80 -7.24
N ASN A 271 -2.68 -2.85 -5.91
CA ASN A 271 -1.53 -3.14 -5.08
C ASN A 271 -1.11 -4.61 -5.17
N ASN A 272 0.20 -4.84 -5.21
CA ASN A 272 0.81 -6.09 -4.83
C ASN A 272 2.00 -5.77 -3.93
N SER A 273 1.88 -6.07 -2.65
CA SER A 273 2.85 -5.63 -1.64
C SER A 273 4.24 -6.22 -1.89
N GLU A 274 4.35 -7.44 -2.43
CA GLU A 274 5.65 -8.08 -2.73
C GLU A 274 6.29 -7.61 -4.03
N HIS A 275 5.62 -6.75 -4.80
CA HIS A 275 6.10 -6.19 -6.07
C HIS A 275 6.11 -4.65 -6.04
N PRO A 276 7.07 -4.00 -5.36
CA PRO A 276 7.15 -2.55 -5.30
C PRO A 276 7.28 -1.88 -6.67
N GLU A 277 7.83 -2.60 -7.65
CA GLU A 277 8.01 -2.15 -9.03
C GLU A 277 6.71 -2.08 -9.82
N TRP A 278 5.62 -2.65 -9.29
CA TRP A 278 4.31 -2.64 -9.95
C TRP A 278 3.54 -1.35 -9.71
N GLY A 279 3.89 -0.59 -8.67
CA GLY A 279 3.21 0.63 -8.26
C GLY A 279 1.83 0.39 -7.65
N GLY A 280 1.43 1.31 -6.78
CA GLY A 280 0.16 1.26 -6.09
C GLY A 280 -0.06 2.48 -5.20
N TRP A 281 -0.99 2.40 -4.26
CA TRP A 281 -1.36 3.53 -3.40
C TRP A 281 -0.23 4.04 -2.50
N GLY A 282 0.80 3.23 -2.22
CA GLY A 282 2.01 3.68 -1.53
C GLY A 282 3.13 4.19 -2.45
N GLY A 283 2.90 4.28 -3.77
CA GLY A 283 3.95 4.63 -4.74
C GLY A 283 4.57 3.42 -5.45
N ARG A 284 5.64 3.67 -6.20
CA ARG A 284 6.40 2.66 -6.95
C ARG A 284 7.89 2.78 -6.64
N TYR A 285 8.55 1.63 -6.55
CA TYR A 285 9.96 1.52 -6.19
C TYR A 285 10.68 0.53 -7.11
N GLU A 286 11.93 0.83 -7.46
CA GLU A 286 12.77 -0.03 -8.29
C GLU A 286 13.99 -0.50 -7.50
N TYR A 287 14.50 -1.69 -7.84
CA TYR A 287 15.65 -2.28 -7.18
C TYR A 287 16.94 -1.86 -7.88
N TYR A 288 17.58 -0.79 -7.38
CA TYR A 288 18.83 -0.26 -7.94
C TYR A 288 19.67 0.41 -6.87
N LYS A 289 20.96 0.66 -7.17
CA LYS A 289 21.85 1.44 -6.32
C LYS A 289 21.71 2.93 -6.67
N PRO A 290 21.15 3.77 -5.79
CA PRO A 290 20.95 5.19 -6.11
C PRO A 290 22.29 5.92 -6.28
N ASP A 291 22.37 6.84 -7.25
CA ASP A 291 23.55 7.69 -7.43
C ASP A 291 23.60 8.76 -6.34
N PHE A 292 24.48 8.55 -5.36
CA PHE A 292 24.68 9.47 -4.23
C PHE A 292 24.98 10.91 -4.66
N LYS A 293 25.57 11.14 -5.85
CA LYS A 293 25.87 12.50 -6.35
C LYS A 293 24.61 13.29 -6.70
N THR A 294 23.51 12.60 -6.97
CA THR A 294 22.20 13.20 -7.30
C THR A 294 21.34 13.42 -6.07
N GLN A 295 21.72 12.85 -4.93
CA GLN A 295 21.00 13.00 -3.68
C GLN A 295 21.27 14.37 -3.05
N LYS A 296 20.26 14.87 -2.35
CA LYS A 296 20.33 16.14 -1.63
C LYS A 296 20.52 15.84 -0.16
N LYS A 297 21.40 16.61 0.47
CA LYS A 297 21.53 16.62 1.92
C LYS A 297 20.39 17.48 2.51
N GLY A 298 19.60 16.88 3.37
CA GLY A 298 18.56 17.54 4.14
C GLY A 298 19.06 18.05 5.49
N ASN A 299 18.13 18.16 6.44
CA ASN A 299 18.36 18.78 7.75
C ASN A 299 17.88 17.91 8.93
N SER A 300 17.49 16.65 8.72
CA SER A 300 17.02 15.78 9.81
C SER A 300 18.14 15.33 10.76
N GLY A 301 19.40 15.42 10.32
CA GLY A 301 20.57 14.99 11.09
C GLY A 301 20.79 13.48 11.10
N VAL A 302 20.04 12.74 10.28
CA VAL A 302 20.25 11.33 9.96
C VAL A 302 21.51 11.19 9.09
N PRO A 303 22.25 10.06 9.15
CA PRO A 303 23.43 9.86 8.30
C PRO A 303 23.13 10.06 6.81
N PHE A 304 23.91 10.93 6.16
CA PHE A 304 23.86 11.17 4.72
C PHE A 304 25.04 10.45 4.06
N GLU A 305 24.84 9.18 3.75
CA GLU A 305 25.89 8.26 3.28
C GLU A 305 25.43 7.48 2.03
N PRO A 306 26.36 7.07 1.15
CA PRO A 306 26.02 6.30 -0.04
C PRO A 306 25.58 4.88 0.31
N GLU A 307 24.56 4.39 -0.41
CA GLU A 307 24.18 2.98 -0.36
C GLU A 307 25.34 2.10 -0.88
N THR A 308 25.53 0.94 -0.24
CA THR A 308 26.61 0.02 -0.61
C THR A 308 26.23 -0.92 -1.76
N ARG A 309 24.93 -1.14 -1.98
CA ARG A 309 24.32 -2.13 -2.88
C ARG A 309 22.98 -1.63 -3.47
N GLU A 310 22.34 -2.41 -4.33
CA GLU A 310 20.96 -2.15 -4.72
C GLU A 310 19.98 -2.27 -3.55
N ILE A 311 18.98 -1.40 -3.56
CA ILE A 311 17.87 -1.32 -2.59
C ILE A 311 16.58 -1.01 -3.35
N TRP A 312 15.42 -1.28 -2.74
CA TRP A 312 14.16 -0.78 -3.27
C TRP A 312 14.02 0.70 -2.95
N THR A 313 14.15 1.56 -3.96
CA THR A 313 14.13 3.01 -3.80
C THR A 313 13.33 3.69 -4.92
N ASN A 314 13.14 5.00 -4.80
CA ASN A 314 12.22 5.83 -5.57
C ASN A 314 12.24 5.48 -7.08
N ALA A 315 11.08 5.12 -7.63
CA ALA A 315 10.92 5.01 -9.08
C ALA A 315 10.24 6.26 -9.65
N VAL A 316 10.54 6.61 -10.90
CA VAL A 316 9.95 7.77 -11.58
C VAL A 316 8.83 7.33 -12.52
N ASP A 317 7.67 7.96 -12.41
CA ASP A 317 6.53 7.73 -13.30
C ASP A 317 6.29 8.91 -14.21
N SER A 318 5.94 8.62 -15.47
CA SER A 318 5.43 9.58 -16.44
C SER A 318 3.91 9.44 -16.57
N TYR A 319 3.16 10.45 -16.17
CA TYR A 319 1.71 10.38 -16.09
C TYR A 319 1.02 11.56 -16.78
N VAL A 320 -0.02 11.23 -17.53
CA VAL A 320 -1.00 12.17 -18.07
C VAL A 320 -2.35 11.81 -17.42
N PRO A 321 -2.95 12.71 -16.63
CA PRO A 321 -4.20 12.43 -15.95
C PRO A 321 -5.35 12.15 -16.89
N TYR A 322 -6.29 11.30 -16.45
CA TYR A 322 -7.62 11.24 -17.04
C TYR A 322 -8.52 12.27 -16.35
N VAL A 323 -9.15 13.15 -17.13
CA VAL A 323 -10.09 14.18 -16.66
C VAL A 323 -11.49 13.91 -17.22
N LEU A 324 -12.52 14.30 -16.48
CA LEU A 324 -13.90 14.17 -16.91
C LEU A 324 -14.17 15.04 -18.15
N ASN A 325 -15.00 14.54 -19.05
CA ASN A 325 -15.57 15.32 -20.15
C ASN A 325 -17.03 15.65 -19.86
N GLU A 326 -17.44 16.85 -20.26
CA GLU A 326 -18.86 17.24 -20.24
C GLU A 326 -19.67 16.52 -21.32
N TYR A 327 -19.07 16.26 -22.49
CA TYR A 327 -19.73 15.63 -23.64
C TYR A 327 -18.85 14.52 -24.25
N GLY A 328 -19.47 13.45 -24.74
CA GLY A 328 -18.79 12.33 -25.40
C GLY A 328 -18.37 11.22 -24.45
N ARG A 329 -17.15 10.69 -24.62
CA ARG A 329 -16.60 9.68 -23.68
C ARG A 329 -16.47 10.30 -22.30
N ASN A 330 -16.80 9.53 -21.25
CA ASN A 330 -16.83 10.01 -19.86
C ASN A 330 -15.51 10.67 -19.41
N VAL A 331 -14.37 10.16 -19.88
CA VAL A 331 -13.05 10.74 -19.62
C VAL A 331 -12.27 11.01 -20.90
N LYS A 332 -11.28 11.90 -20.81
CA LYS A 332 -10.19 12.06 -21.79
C LYS A 332 -8.86 12.19 -21.05
N MET A 333 -7.77 11.99 -21.78
CA MET A 333 -6.46 12.40 -21.32
C MET A 333 -6.37 13.92 -21.24
N ASP A 334 -5.75 14.42 -20.18
CA ASP A 334 -5.37 15.82 -20.04
C ASP A 334 -4.24 16.17 -21.03
N THR A 335 -3.95 17.46 -21.13
CA THR A 335 -2.81 18.02 -21.86
C THR A 335 -1.55 18.11 -20.99
N LEU A 336 -1.72 18.14 -19.67
CA LEU A 336 -0.60 18.19 -18.73
C LEU A 336 0.06 16.82 -18.60
N THR A 337 1.40 16.82 -18.60
CA THR A 337 2.23 15.64 -18.40
C THR A 337 3.15 15.88 -17.20
N PHE A 338 3.26 14.88 -16.34
CA PHE A 338 4.08 14.92 -15.14
C PHE A 338 5.13 13.81 -15.19
N SER A 339 6.33 14.08 -14.68
CA SER A 339 7.38 13.06 -14.53
C SER A 339 8.19 13.33 -13.26
N ASP A 340 7.92 12.57 -12.20
CA ASP A 340 8.60 12.65 -10.90
C ASP A 340 8.35 11.37 -10.11
N ASN A 341 9.11 11.11 -9.05
CA ASN A 341 8.85 9.94 -8.21
C ASN A 341 7.54 10.05 -7.42
N LYS A 342 7.13 11.25 -7.02
CA LYS A 342 5.87 11.47 -6.29
C LYS A 342 4.65 11.17 -7.17
N VAL A 343 4.80 11.24 -8.50
CA VAL A 343 3.74 10.86 -9.46
C VAL A 343 3.28 9.43 -9.23
N SER A 344 4.19 8.54 -8.89
CA SER A 344 3.87 7.12 -8.63
C SER A 344 2.87 6.94 -7.48
N LEU A 345 2.73 7.95 -6.61
CA LEU A 345 1.82 7.95 -5.47
C LEU A 345 0.63 8.91 -5.69
N TRP A 346 0.88 10.20 -5.94
CA TRP A 346 -0.21 11.20 -5.95
C TRP A 346 -1.22 10.96 -7.08
N ARG A 347 -0.86 10.24 -8.14
CA ARG A 347 -1.78 9.86 -9.20
C ARG A 347 -2.99 9.03 -8.72
N TRP A 348 -2.89 8.41 -7.54
CA TRP A 348 -3.94 7.62 -6.90
C TRP A 348 -4.65 8.36 -5.75
N ARG A 349 -4.23 9.59 -5.47
CA ARG A 349 -4.63 10.34 -4.27
C ARG A 349 -6.13 10.50 -4.14
N ASP A 350 -6.77 10.79 -5.25
CA ASP A 350 -8.21 10.96 -5.28
C ASP A 350 -8.97 9.70 -4.88
N ASP A 351 -8.46 8.54 -5.27
CA ASP A 351 -9.07 7.24 -5.00
C ASP A 351 -8.90 6.87 -3.51
N PHE A 352 -7.70 6.99 -2.95
CA PHE A 352 -7.47 6.65 -1.53
C PHE A 352 -8.00 7.70 -0.54
N GLN A 353 -8.18 8.96 -0.96
CA GLN A 353 -8.82 9.99 -0.12
C GLN A 353 -10.34 9.77 -0.08
N ASN A 354 -10.96 9.42 -1.20
CA ASN A 354 -12.38 9.06 -1.21
C ASN A 354 -12.65 7.79 -0.38
N ASP A 355 -11.79 6.77 -0.47
CA ASP A 355 -11.91 5.56 0.36
C ASP A 355 -11.81 5.88 1.86
N PHE A 356 -10.87 6.76 2.24
CA PHE A 356 -10.81 7.20 3.64
C PHE A 356 -12.06 7.96 4.08
N ALA A 357 -12.57 8.89 3.26
CA ALA A 357 -13.80 9.62 3.58
C ALA A 357 -15.03 8.70 3.70
N ALA A 358 -15.19 7.71 2.82
CA ALA A 358 -16.28 6.73 2.94
C ALA A 358 -16.18 5.93 4.24
N ARG A 359 -14.98 5.46 4.60
CA ARG A 359 -14.74 4.71 5.84
C ARG A 359 -14.89 5.57 7.10
N MET A 360 -14.62 6.87 7.02
CA MET A 360 -15.01 7.81 8.06
C MET A 360 -16.54 7.85 8.20
N GLY A 361 -17.27 7.86 7.07
CA GLY A 361 -18.73 7.71 7.05
C GLY A 361 -19.23 6.44 7.74
N TRP A 362 -18.55 5.30 7.56
CA TRP A 362 -18.87 4.02 8.22
C TRP A 362 -18.77 4.09 9.75
N CYS A 363 -18.14 5.12 10.32
CA CYS A 363 -18.09 5.30 11.77
C CYS A 363 -19.45 5.70 12.37
N THR A 364 -20.35 6.29 11.59
CA THR A 364 -21.58 6.91 12.09
C THR A 364 -22.85 6.54 11.32
N LYS A 365 -22.74 6.19 10.03
CA LYS A 365 -23.87 5.90 9.14
C LYS A 365 -24.29 4.43 9.15
N THR A 366 -25.51 4.09 8.76
CA THR A 366 -25.84 2.66 8.49
C THR A 366 -25.22 2.19 7.18
N TYR A 367 -25.28 0.89 6.89
CA TYR A 367 -24.81 0.31 5.63
C TYR A 367 -25.46 1.05 4.45
N GLU A 368 -26.78 1.21 4.47
CA GLU A 368 -27.56 1.82 3.39
C GLU A 368 -27.31 3.33 3.20
N GLU A 369 -26.72 3.99 4.18
CA GLU A 369 -26.45 5.44 4.16
C GLU A 369 -25.01 5.77 3.73
N ALA A 370 -24.14 4.76 3.60
CA ALA A 370 -22.74 4.91 3.24
C ALA A 370 -22.37 4.09 2.01
N ASN A 371 -21.46 4.63 1.21
CA ASN A 371 -20.96 3.95 0.02
C ASN A 371 -19.93 2.87 0.37
N HIS A 372 -19.87 1.82 -0.45
CA HIS A 372 -18.94 0.70 -0.38
C HIS A 372 -18.30 0.47 -1.75
N PRO A 373 -17.03 0.03 -1.80
CA PRO A 373 -16.31 -0.04 -3.05
C PRO A 373 -16.93 -1.04 -4.04
N PRO A 374 -16.91 -0.74 -5.36
CA PRO A 374 -17.33 -1.70 -6.36
C PRO A 374 -16.41 -2.93 -6.33
N VAL A 375 -16.86 -4.04 -6.92
CA VAL A 375 -16.14 -5.32 -6.97
C VAL A 375 -15.79 -5.65 -8.42
N PRO A 376 -14.60 -5.24 -8.91
CA PRO A 376 -14.15 -5.57 -10.26
C PRO A 376 -13.91 -7.07 -10.40
N VAL A 377 -14.51 -7.68 -11.42
CA VAL A 377 -14.33 -9.09 -11.76
C VAL A 377 -13.82 -9.15 -13.19
N LEU A 378 -12.68 -9.80 -13.39
CA LEU A 378 -12.15 -10.05 -14.73
C LEU A 378 -12.82 -11.29 -15.32
N SER A 379 -13.40 -11.14 -16.51
CA SER A 379 -13.88 -12.26 -17.33
C SER A 379 -12.75 -12.82 -18.22
N THR A 380 -11.59 -12.14 -18.24
CA THR A 380 -10.32 -12.60 -18.85
C THR A 380 -9.33 -13.09 -17.77
N PRO A 381 -8.34 -13.95 -18.08
CA PRO A 381 -7.30 -14.32 -17.11
C PRO A 381 -6.46 -13.13 -16.62
N GLU A 382 -6.04 -13.15 -15.35
CA GLU A 382 -5.12 -12.15 -14.78
C GLU A 382 -3.71 -12.20 -15.40
N GLN A 383 -3.36 -13.31 -16.06
CA GLN A 383 -2.11 -13.49 -16.79
C GLN A 383 -2.40 -14.05 -18.18
N ILE A 384 -1.91 -13.37 -19.22
CA ILE A 384 -2.13 -13.72 -20.62
C ILE A 384 -0.75 -13.83 -21.30
N THR A 385 -0.59 -14.79 -22.21
CA THR A 385 0.58 -14.86 -23.09
C THR A 385 0.15 -14.69 -24.53
N VAL A 386 0.79 -13.76 -25.25
CA VAL A 386 0.49 -13.42 -26.65
C VAL A 386 1.78 -13.33 -27.46
N LYS A 387 1.67 -13.44 -28.78
CA LYS A 387 2.79 -13.18 -29.69
C LYS A 387 2.78 -11.75 -30.21
N SER A 388 3.95 -11.30 -30.66
CA SER A 388 4.14 -10.01 -31.33
C SER A 388 3.12 -9.78 -32.47
N GLY A 389 2.29 -8.73 -32.31
CA GLY A 389 1.25 -8.35 -33.27
C GLY A 389 -0.07 -9.13 -33.17
N GLU A 390 -0.23 -10.00 -32.18
CA GLU A 390 -1.50 -10.65 -31.85
C GLU A 390 -2.46 -9.65 -31.19
N ILE A 391 -3.76 -9.84 -31.39
CA ILE A 391 -4.82 -9.09 -30.68
C ILE A 391 -5.29 -9.93 -29.51
N PHE A 392 -5.45 -9.31 -28.35
CA PHE A 392 -6.03 -9.93 -27.17
C PHE A 392 -7.12 -9.05 -26.55
N ASP A 393 -8.02 -9.71 -25.83
CA ASP A 393 -9.16 -9.09 -25.17
C ASP A 393 -8.93 -8.93 -23.66
N LEU A 394 -9.35 -7.77 -23.18
CA LEU A 394 -9.50 -7.45 -21.76
C LEU A 394 -11.00 -7.36 -21.48
N ASP A 395 -11.47 -7.99 -20.41
CA ASP A 395 -12.90 -7.94 -20.08
C ASP A 395 -13.11 -7.99 -18.57
N ALA A 396 -14.01 -7.12 -18.10
CA ALA A 396 -14.46 -7.03 -16.71
C ALA A 396 -15.99 -7.02 -16.59
N PHE A 397 -16.70 -7.69 -17.51
CA PHE A 397 -18.16 -7.72 -17.61
C PHE A 397 -18.88 -8.09 -16.31
N ASP A 398 -18.34 -9.05 -15.55
CA ASP A 398 -18.96 -9.57 -14.32
C ASP A 398 -18.77 -8.65 -13.09
N THR A 399 -18.25 -7.44 -13.28
CA THR A 399 -18.09 -6.44 -12.23
C THR A 399 -19.44 -6.04 -11.63
N THR A 400 -19.49 -5.91 -10.30
CA THR A 400 -20.70 -5.53 -9.56
C THR A 400 -20.42 -4.39 -8.60
N ASP A 401 -21.49 -3.78 -8.09
CA ASP A 401 -21.45 -2.82 -6.99
C ASP A 401 -22.36 -3.31 -5.86
N PRO A 402 -21.89 -3.36 -4.60
CA PRO A 402 -22.65 -3.92 -3.49
C PRO A 402 -23.84 -3.04 -3.07
N ASP A 403 -23.79 -1.74 -3.33
CA ASP A 403 -24.86 -0.78 -3.00
C ASP A 403 -25.86 -0.63 -4.15
N GLY A 404 -25.56 -1.22 -5.30
CA GLY A 404 -26.38 -1.16 -6.52
C GLY A 404 -26.15 0.12 -7.31
N ASP A 405 -25.06 0.85 -7.05
CA ASP A 405 -24.69 2.03 -7.79
C ASP A 405 -24.27 1.69 -9.22
N GLY A 406 -24.50 2.64 -10.14
CA GLY A 406 -23.84 2.58 -11.44
C GLY A 406 -22.33 2.75 -11.28
N PHE A 407 -21.55 2.29 -12.25
CA PHE A 407 -20.09 2.45 -12.23
C PHE A 407 -19.51 2.71 -13.62
N SER A 408 -18.24 3.11 -13.66
CA SER A 408 -17.49 3.38 -14.88
C SER A 408 -16.21 2.56 -14.91
N PHE A 409 -15.93 1.96 -16.07
CA PHE A 409 -14.66 1.32 -16.35
C PHE A 409 -13.64 2.34 -16.85
N LEU A 410 -12.36 2.05 -16.62
CA LEU A 410 -11.24 2.72 -17.27
C LEU A 410 -10.08 1.73 -17.42
N TRP A 411 -9.90 1.24 -18.64
CA TRP A 411 -8.76 0.43 -19.04
C TRP A 411 -7.57 1.30 -19.45
N PHE A 412 -6.40 1.03 -18.88
CA PHE A 412 -5.15 1.69 -19.27
C PHE A 412 -3.95 0.76 -19.15
N ASN A 413 -2.94 1.01 -19.96
CA ASN A 413 -1.62 0.40 -19.82
C ASN A 413 -0.79 1.21 -18.80
N TYR A 414 -0.04 0.52 -17.94
CA TYR A 414 0.91 1.11 -17.00
C TYR A 414 2.34 0.69 -17.40
N PRO A 415 2.98 1.42 -18.34
CA PRO A 415 4.26 1.00 -18.94
C PRO A 415 5.38 0.82 -17.91
N GLU A 416 5.41 1.66 -16.89
CA GLU A 416 6.49 1.67 -15.90
C GLU A 416 6.52 0.40 -15.06
N ALA A 417 5.39 -0.29 -14.89
CA ALA A 417 5.27 -1.54 -14.15
C ALA A 417 5.73 -2.78 -14.95
N GLY A 418 5.68 -2.73 -16.29
CA GLY A 418 6.12 -3.83 -17.16
C GLY A 418 7.57 -3.68 -17.62
N THR A 419 8.13 -4.70 -18.27
CA THR A 419 9.44 -4.56 -18.94
C THR A 419 9.31 -3.81 -20.27
N TYR A 420 8.14 -3.88 -20.93
CA TYR A 420 7.84 -3.06 -22.11
C TYR A 420 7.48 -1.61 -21.69
N LYS A 421 8.46 -0.70 -21.75
CA LYS A 421 8.33 0.67 -21.23
C LYS A 421 7.58 1.67 -22.13
N LYS A 422 7.02 1.26 -23.26
CA LYS A 422 6.27 2.15 -24.16
C LYS A 422 4.77 1.96 -23.96
N LEU A 423 4.02 3.05 -24.11
CA LEU A 423 2.56 3.00 -24.03
C LEU A 423 1.98 2.08 -25.11
N ILE A 424 1.25 1.05 -24.68
CA ILE A 424 0.38 0.24 -25.53
C ILE A 424 -1.02 0.83 -25.46
N LYS A 425 -1.53 1.30 -26.59
CA LYS A 425 -2.87 1.88 -26.65
C LYS A 425 -3.92 0.79 -26.48
N VAL A 426 -4.85 1.02 -25.58
CA VAL A 426 -6.11 0.28 -25.52
C VAL A 426 -6.95 0.73 -26.72
N ASN A 427 -7.28 -0.19 -27.63
CA ASN A 427 -8.07 0.14 -28.81
C ASN A 427 -9.55 0.10 -28.45
N GLY A 428 -10.33 1.04 -29.01
CA GLY A 428 -11.76 1.15 -28.74
C GLY A 428 -12.07 2.18 -27.66
N ALA A 429 -13.06 1.87 -26.82
CA ALA A 429 -13.52 2.72 -25.73
C ALA A 429 -13.00 2.16 -24.40
N GLU A 430 -11.97 2.80 -23.84
CA GLU A 430 -11.36 2.45 -22.55
C GLU A 430 -12.36 2.44 -21.38
N ASN A 431 -13.53 3.05 -21.56
CA ASN A 431 -14.61 3.10 -20.59
C ASN A 431 -15.72 2.04 -20.78
N ALA A 432 -15.49 1.04 -21.64
CA ALA A 432 -16.33 -0.15 -21.74
C ALA A 432 -15.80 -1.28 -20.83
N HIS A 433 -16.67 -2.26 -20.51
CA HIS A 433 -16.26 -3.44 -19.74
C HIS A 433 -15.19 -4.26 -20.50
N GLY A 434 -15.33 -4.36 -21.82
CA GLY A 434 -14.42 -5.06 -22.72
C GLY A 434 -13.61 -4.11 -23.59
N ALA A 435 -12.33 -4.43 -23.78
CA ALA A 435 -11.42 -3.68 -24.64
C ALA A 435 -10.48 -4.61 -25.41
N ASN A 436 -10.10 -4.19 -26.63
CA ASN A 436 -9.19 -4.93 -27.49
C ASN A 436 -7.81 -4.26 -27.51
N VAL A 437 -6.75 -5.05 -27.53
CA VAL A 437 -5.39 -4.52 -27.55
C VAL A 437 -4.55 -5.25 -28.59
N LEU A 438 -3.79 -4.49 -29.39
CA LEU A 438 -2.80 -5.04 -30.29
C LEU A 438 -1.45 -5.14 -29.56
N ALA A 439 -0.93 -6.35 -29.40
CA ALA A 439 0.38 -6.56 -28.80
C ALA A 439 1.46 -5.90 -29.67
N PRO A 440 2.40 -5.13 -29.07
CA PRO A 440 3.51 -4.55 -29.82
C PRO A 440 4.41 -5.66 -30.37
N LYS A 441 5.19 -5.32 -31.40
CA LYS A 441 6.26 -6.20 -31.86
C LYS A 441 7.45 -6.03 -30.94
N VAL A 442 7.97 -7.14 -30.43
CA VAL A 442 9.11 -7.20 -29.52
C VAL A 442 10.16 -8.16 -30.07
N ASP A 443 11.43 -7.83 -29.84
CA ASP A 443 12.56 -8.67 -30.26
C ASP A 443 12.92 -9.72 -29.19
N ASN A 444 12.60 -9.42 -27.93
CA ASN A 444 12.74 -10.31 -26.78
C ASN A 444 11.39 -10.47 -26.09
N GLU A 445 11.30 -11.44 -25.19
CA GLU A 445 10.15 -11.54 -24.30
C GLU A 445 10.02 -10.30 -23.42
N GLU A 446 8.82 -9.74 -23.35
CA GLU A 446 8.51 -8.56 -22.56
C GLU A 446 7.21 -8.77 -21.76
N THR A 447 7.03 -8.01 -20.68
CA THR A 447 5.77 -7.92 -19.94
C THR A 447 5.14 -6.53 -20.09
N ALA A 448 3.81 -6.50 -20.21
CA ALA A 448 3.02 -5.28 -20.19
C ALA A 448 1.88 -5.41 -19.16
N HIS A 449 1.65 -4.37 -18.39
CA HIS A 449 0.62 -4.35 -17.36
C HIS A 449 -0.57 -3.51 -17.84
N PHE A 450 -1.76 -4.10 -17.80
CA PHE A 450 -3.02 -3.41 -18.05
C PHE A 450 -3.82 -3.40 -16.76
N ILE A 451 -4.46 -2.26 -16.47
CA ILE A 451 -5.28 -2.08 -15.29
C ILE A 451 -6.65 -1.64 -15.74
N VAL A 452 -7.69 -2.25 -15.17
CA VAL A 452 -9.02 -1.67 -15.13
C VAL A 452 -9.20 -0.99 -13.78
N ARG A 453 -9.52 0.30 -13.80
CA ARG A 453 -10.11 0.99 -12.65
C ARG A 453 -11.62 0.99 -12.82
N VAL A 454 -12.35 0.52 -11.82
CA VAL A 454 -13.79 0.66 -11.72
C VAL A 454 -14.08 1.67 -10.65
N THR A 455 -14.84 2.71 -11.01
CA THR A 455 -15.27 3.77 -10.07
C THR A 455 -16.79 3.82 -10.06
N ASP A 456 -17.38 3.69 -8.89
CA ASP A 456 -18.84 3.77 -8.69
C ASP A 456 -19.37 5.20 -8.91
N LYS A 457 -20.68 5.38 -8.66
CA LYS A 457 -21.37 6.67 -8.68
C LYS A 457 -21.93 7.07 -7.31
N GLY A 458 -21.51 6.39 -6.25
CA GLY A 458 -21.81 6.76 -4.87
C GLY A 458 -21.04 8.01 -4.43
N GLU A 459 -21.33 8.47 -3.21
CA GLU A 459 -20.69 9.67 -2.64
C GLU A 459 -20.07 9.36 -1.26
N PRO A 460 -18.74 9.50 -1.10
CA PRO A 460 -17.77 9.81 -2.17
C PRO A 460 -17.61 8.63 -3.13
N GLN A 461 -17.22 8.91 -4.38
CA GLN A 461 -16.98 7.87 -5.39
C GLN A 461 -15.83 6.95 -4.98
N LEU A 462 -16.04 5.63 -4.97
CA LEU A 462 -15.00 4.66 -4.62
C LEU A 462 -14.47 3.92 -5.84
N SER A 463 -13.16 3.66 -5.79
CA SER A 463 -12.44 2.98 -6.85
C SER A 463 -11.84 1.66 -6.37
N ARG A 464 -11.97 0.62 -7.21
CA ARG A 464 -11.23 -0.63 -7.10
C ARG A 464 -10.66 -1.01 -8.46
N TYR A 465 -9.70 -1.92 -8.45
CA TYR A 465 -8.93 -2.22 -9.64
C TYR A 465 -8.80 -3.73 -9.87
N LYS A 466 -8.43 -4.08 -11.10
CA LYS A 466 -7.83 -5.38 -11.42
C LYS A 466 -6.67 -5.14 -12.38
N ARG A 467 -5.65 -6.01 -12.29
CA ARG A 467 -4.43 -5.95 -13.10
C ARG A 467 -4.32 -7.21 -13.94
N VAL A 468 -4.07 -7.04 -15.23
CA VAL A 468 -3.76 -8.11 -16.19
C VAL A 468 -2.31 -7.96 -16.63
N ILE A 469 -1.52 -9.03 -16.45
CA ILE A 469 -0.13 -9.09 -16.86
C ILE A 469 -0.05 -9.85 -18.19
N VAL A 470 0.43 -9.17 -19.23
CA VAL A 470 0.53 -9.71 -20.58
C VAL A 470 1.99 -9.99 -20.88
N ARG A 471 2.32 -11.27 -21.02
CA ARG A 471 3.61 -11.76 -21.53
C ARG A 471 3.60 -11.73 -23.05
N ILE A 472 4.46 -10.92 -23.65
CA ILE A 472 4.53 -10.71 -25.10
C ILE A 472 5.78 -11.43 -25.60
N LEU A 473 5.57 -12.46 -26.42
CA LEU A 473 6.65 -13.23 -27.03
C LEU A 473 7.09 -12.60 -28.37
N PRO A 474 8.37 -12.71 -28.74
CA PRO A 474 8.78 -12.47 -30.12
C PRO A 474 8.06 -13.44 -31.07
N LYS A 475 8.07 -13.12 -32.37
CA LYS A 475 7.32 -13.88 -33.38
C LYS A 475 7.70 -15.35 -33.47
#